data_AF-A0A7U3D466-F1
#
_entry.id   AF-A0A7U3D466-F1
#
_cell.length_a   1.000
_cell.length_b   1.000
_cell.length_c   1.000
_cell.angle_alpha   90.00
_cell.angle_beta   90.00
_cell.angle_gamma   90.00
#
_symmetry.space_group_name_H-M   'P 1'
#
loop_
_entity.id
_entity.type
_entity.pdbx_description
1 polymer ?
#
loop_
_entity_poly.entity_id
_entity_poly.type
_entity_poly.pdbx_seq_one_letter_code
_entity_poly.pdbx_strand_id
1 'polypeptide(L)'
;MMGKIIILLTVYKRDGWKAEIFNINEEYFIMVTVIGSIDNAASLDTTYHLIFTDNELYQFLVMKARERISEEWKAQMNNPDRMIPIAGYVSSYKVTQEETEQIVQQNILKGKEIEDNLETKIREVPPQYRVIPFSTVEQVELSNGNGVSLPHLLLRVNGKKLKFHLISCNFRGRGKLSDEIFSQYEGTLRTAFGSLLKVKN
;
A
#
# COMPACT_ATOMS: atom_id res chain seq x y z
N MET A 1 28.27 8.01 -17.85
CA MET A 1 28.20 8.83 -19.08
C MET A 1 26.73 8.99 -19.46
N MET A 2 26.12 10.14 -19.14
CA MET A 2 24.75 10.44 -19.56
C MET A 2 24.76 10.88 -21.02
N GLY A 3 24.01 10.18 -21.86
CA GLY A 3 23.84 10.54 -23.28
C GLY A 3 22.97 11.78 -23.41
N LYS A 4 23.47 12.80 -24.10
CA LYS A 4 22.67 13.97 -24.50
C LYS A 4 21.79 13.57 -25.68
N ILE A 5 20.48 13.65 -25.53
CA ILE A 5 19.54 13.54 -26.65
C ILE A 5 19.22 14.96 -27.12
N ILE A 6 19.55 15.26 -28.37
CA ILE A 6 19.20 16.53 -29.02
C ILE A 6 18.05 16.22 -29.98
N ILE A 7 16.89 16.84 -29.75
CA ILE A 7 15.75 16.75 -30.66
C ILE A 7 15.68 18.06 -31.45
N LEU A 8 15.73 17.96 -32.78
CA LEU A 8 15.49 19.09 -33.68
C LEU A 8 14.00 19.12 -34.01
N LEU A 9 13.28 20.14 -33.51
CA LEU A 9 11.91 20.41 -33.92
C LEU A 9 11.90 21.61 -34.86
N THR A 10 11.33 21.44 -36.05
CA THR A 10 11.17 22.52 -37.01
C THR A 10 9.80 23.17 -36.77
N VAL A 11 9.79 24.37 -36.21
CA VAL A 11 8.56 25.11 -35.92
C VAL A 11 8.29 26.08 -37.07
N TYR A 12 7.12 25.97 -37.68
CA TYR A 12 6.66 26.93 -38.68
C TYR A 12 6.10 28.17 -37.97
N LYS A 13 6.84 29.30 -38.01
CA LYS A 13 6.31 30.62 -37.64
C LYS A 13 5.95 31.37 -38.92
N ARG A 14 4.97 32.27 -38.83
CA ARG A 14 4.36 33.00 -39.96
C ARG A 14 5.38 33.80 -40.83
N ASP A 15 6.61 33.96 -40.34
CA ASP A 15 7.72 34.68 -41.00
C ASP A 15 8.90 33.76 -41.43
N GLY A 16 8.69 32.44 -41.50
CA GLY A 16 9.66 31.47 -42.03
C GLY A 16 10.08 30.36 -41.07
N TRP A 17 10.88 29.41 -41.57
CA TRP A 17 11.40 28.28 -40.81
C TRP A 17 12.58 28.72 -39.92
N LYS A 18 12.46 28.53 -38.61
CA LYS A 18 13.60 28.61 -37.68
C LYS A 18 13.80 27.25 -37.01
N ALA A 19 15.02 26.74 -37.10
CA ALA A 19 15.44 25.60 -36.29
C ALA A 19 15.81 26.13 -34.90
N GLU A 20 15.04 25.76 -33.88
CA GLU A 20 15.34 26.03 -32.48
C GLU A 20 15.92 24.73 -31.89
N ILE A 21 17.15 24.79 -31.36
CA ILE A 21 17.79 23.66 -30.69
C ILE A 21 17.37 23.71 -29.22
N PHE A 22 16.52 22.77 -28.80
CA PHE A 22 16.15 22.62 -27.40
C PHE A 22 17.14 21.69 -26.71
N ASN A 23 17.81 22.22 -25.69
CA ASN A 23 18.68 21.44 -24.82
C ASN A 23 17.79 20.84 -23.73
N ILE A 24 17.31 19.62 -23.94
CA ILE A 24 16.48 18.92 -22.97
C ILE A 24 17.39 18.37 -21.86
N ASN A 25 17.83 19.25 -20.97
CA ASN A 25 18.31 18.89 -19.63
C ASN A 25 17.13 18.80 -18.65
N GLU A 26 15.93 18.50 -19.15
CA GLU A 26 14.78 18.27 -18.30
C GLU A 26 14.92 16.87 -17.74
N GLU A 27 15.19 16.80 -16.43
CA GLU A 27 14.71 15.71 -15.61
C GLU A 27 13.25 15.49 -16.03
N TYR A 28 12.98 14.45 -16.82
CA TYR A 28 11.63 14.02 -17.06
C TYR A 28 11.07 13.69 -15.69
N PHE A 29 10.30 14.64 -15.13
CA PHE A 29 9.46 14.39 -13.97
C PHE A 29 8.49 13.31 -14.42
N ILE A 30 8.83 12.05 -14.14
CA ILE A 30 7.87 10.96 -14.21
C ILE A 30 6.89 11.25 -13.08
N MET A 31 5.88 12.07 -13.37
CA MET A 31 4.77 12.29 -12.47
C MET A 31 4.05 10.95 -12.37
N VAL A 32 4.20 10.30 -11.22
CA VAL A 32 3.60 8.98 -10.97
C VAL A 32 2.11 9.20 -10.77
N THR A 33 1.31 8.78 -11.75
CA THR A 33 -0.15 8.85 -11.64
C THR A 33 -0.62 7.72 -10.73
N VAL A 34 -1.18 8.08 -9.58
CA VAL A 34 -1.72 7.13 -8.60
C VAL A 34 -3.17 6.82 -8.94
N ILE A 35 -3.47 5.54 -9.16
CA ILE A 35 -4.82 5.01 -9.37
C ILE A 35 -5.56 4.86 -8.03
N GLY A 36 -4.81 4.51 -6.98
CA GLY A 36 -5.31 4.37 -5.62
C GLY A 36 -4.33 3.60 -4.76
N SER A 37 -4.74 3.35 -3.52
CA SER A 37 -3.90 2.68 -2.53
C SER A 37 -4.69 1.70 -1.67
N ILE A 38 -3.96 0.77 -1.05
CA ILE A 38 -4.47 -0.13 -0.02
C ILE A 38 -3.58 0.04 1.22
N ASP A 39 -4.20 0.57 2.26
CA ASP A 39 -3.61 0.68 3.58
C ASP A 39 -3.60 -0.66 4.33
N ASN A 40 -2.70 -0.77 5.30
CA ASN A 40 -2.68 -1.88 6.26
C ASN A 40 -2.65 -3.28 5.64
N ALA A 41 -1.95 -3.43 4.51
CA ALA A 41 -1.75 -4.71 3.85
C ALA A 41 -0.70 -5.54 4.62
N ALA A 42 -1.15 -6.53 5.40
CA ALA A 42 -0.27 -7.27 6.30
C ALA A 42 0.17 -8.64 5.75
N SER A 43 1.47 -8.91 5.80
CA SER A 43 2.06 -10.21 5.47
C SER A 43 3.07 -10.61 6.54
N LEU A 44 2.86 -11.77 7.18
CA LEU A 44 3.69 -12.29 8.28
C LEU A 44 3.99 -11.20 9.34
N ASP A 45 2.91 -10.57 9.84
CA ASP A 45 2.92 -9.49 10.84
C ASP A 45 3.62 -8.19 10.44
N THR A 46 4.17 -8.12 9.23
CA THR A 46 4.71 -6.91 8.62
C THR A 46 3.61 -6.21 7.84
N THR A 47 3.49 -4.90 8.02
CA THR A 47 2.43 -4.10 7.42
C THR A 47 2.99 -3.19 6.35
N TYR A 48 2.31 -3.18 5.21
CA TYR A 48 2.67 -2.39 4.05
C TYR A 48 1.56 -1.41 3.68
N HIS A 49 1.96 -0.30 3.08
CA HIS A 49 1.09 0.59 2.33
C HIS A 49 1.37 0.34 0.84
N LEU A 50 0.32 -0.01 0.10
CA LEU A 50 0.40 -0.42 -1.30
C LEU A 50 -0.15 0.69 -2.18
N ILE A 51 0.67 1.24 -3.08
CA ILE A 51 0.27 2.30 -4.02
C ILE A 51 0.23 1.72 -5.43
N PHE A 52 -0.92 1.83 -6.09
CA PHE A 52 -1.15 1.35 -7.45
C PHE A 52 -1.04 2.52 -8.42
N THR A 53 -0.24 2.33 -9.46
CA THR A 53 -0.05 3.29 -10.55
C THR A 53 -0.50 2.65 -11.86
N ASP A 54 -0.33 3.33 -12.99
CA ASP A 54 -0.74 2.81 -14.31
C ASP A 54 -0.07 1.49 -14.69
N ASN A 55 1.16 1.24 -14.21
CA ASN A 55 1.98 0.13 -14.72
C ASN A 55 2.51 -0.79 -13.63
N GLU A 56 2.50 -0.36 -12.37
CA GLU A 56 3.18 -1.05 -11.30
C GLU A 56 2.58 -0.77 -9.92
N LEU A 57 2.90 -1.67 -8.99
CA LEU A 57 2.58 -1.56 -7.58
C LEU A 57 3.83 -1.19 -6.80
N TYR A 58 3.76 -0.12 -6.03
CA TYR A 58 4.76 0.23 -5.04
C TYR A 58 4.34 -0.30 -3.67
N GLN A 59 5.22 -1.07 -3.05
CA GLN A 59 5.03 -1.64 -1.71
C GLN A 59 5.96 -0.92 -0.74
N PHE A 60 5.40 -0.06 0.10
CA PHE A 60 6.11 0.65 1.16
C PHE A 60 5.91 -0.04 2.50
N LEU A 61 6.99 -0.19 3.27
CA LEU A 61 6.94 -0.75 4.62
C LEU A 61 6.52 0.34 5.61
N VAL A 62 5.40 0.15 6.30
CA VAL A 62 4.94 1.11 7.34
C VAL A 62 5.21 0.62 8.76
N MET A 63 5.27 -0.71 8.96
CA MET A 63 5.57 -1.32 10.25
C MET A 63 6.14 -2.73 10.10
N LYS A 64 7.24 -3.03 10.79
CA LYS A 64 7.83 -4.38 10.86
C LYS A 64 7.10 -5.25 11.90
N ALA A 65 7.14 -6.58 11.70
CA ALA A 65 6.63 -7.54 12.68
C ALA A 65 7.18 -7.32 14.11
N ARG A 66 8.49 -7.04 14.25
CA ARG A 66 9.12 -6.77 15.56
C ARG A 66 8.60 -5.49 16.21
N GLU A 67 8.36 -4.45 15.43
CA GLU A 67 7.82 -3.18 15.91
C GLU A 67 6.38 -3.38 16.36
N ARG A 68 5.58 -4.10 15.57
CA ARG A 68 4.21 -4.47 15.92
C ARG A 68 4.14 -5.21 17.27
N ILE A 69 4.96 -6.25 17.44
CA ILE A 69 5.04 -7.00 18.70
C ILE A 69 5.43 -6.05 19.84
N SER A 70 6.45 -5.21 19.67
CA SER A 70 6.87 -4.24 20.68
C SER A 70 5.75 -3.27 21.08
N GLU A 71 5.00 -2.74 20.11
CA GLU A 71 3.87 -1.84 20.37
C GLU A 71 2.70 -2.57 21.06
N GLU A 72 2.40 -3.82 20.67
CA GLU A 72 1.42 -4.67 21.35
C GLU A 72 1.84 -4.93 22.81
N TRP A 73 3.13 -5.17 23.08
CA TRP A 73 3.67 -5.33 24.44
C TRP A 73 3.62 -4.03 25.25
N LYS A 74 4.02 -2.89 24.68
CA LYS A 74 3.92 -1.57 25.34
C LYS A 74 2.47 -1.25 25.70
N ALA A 75 1.54 -1.50 24.79
CA ALA A 75 0.12 -1.32 25.04
C ALA A 75 -0.36 -2.21 26.22
N GLN A 76 0.11 -3.46 26.30
CA GLN A 76 -0.14 -4.33 27.45
C GLN A 76 0.45 -3.81 28.77
N MET A 77 1.68 -3.30 28.75
CA MET A 77 2.36 -2.82 29.97
C MET A 77 1.81 -1.47 30.48
N ASN A 78 1.32 -0.62 29.59
CA ASN A 78 0.76 0.69 29.95
C ASN A 78 -0.65 0.59 30.57
N ASN A 79 -1.23 -0.61 30.65
CA ASN A 79 -2.55 -0.84 31.22
C ASN A 79 -2.49 -1.78 32.45
N PRO A 80 -2.30 -1.25 33.67
CA PRO A 80 -2.07 -2.05 34.88
C PRO A 80 -3.20 -3.02 35.24
N ASP A 81 -4.41 -2.79 34.75
CA ASP A 81 -5.57 -3.68 34.89
C ASP A 81 -5.37 -5.07 34.23
N ARG A 82 -4.34 -5.22 33.39
CA ARG A 82 -3.95 -6.50 32.76
C ARG A 82 -2.99 -7.35 33.59
N MET A 83 -2.28 -6.75 34.56
CA MET A 83 -1.36 -7.49 35.42
C MET A 83 -2.06 -8.21 36.57
N ILE A 84 -3.36 -7.95 36.76
CA ILE A 84 -4.20 -8.59 37.78
C ILE A 84 -5.03 -9.65 37.06
N PRO A 85 -4.87 -10.96 37.38
CA PRO A 85 -5.73 -12.01 36.82
C PRO A 85 -7.11 -11.90 37.48
N ILE A 86 -7.95 -10.98 37.01
CA ILE A 86 -9.32 -10.86 37.50
C ILE A 86 -10.13 -11.94 36.79
N ALA A 87 -10.56 -12.94 37.58
CA ALA A 87 -11.49 -13.97 37.17
C ALA A 87 -12.74 -13.33 36.55
N GLY A 88 -12.95 -13.54 35.25
CA GLY A 88 -14.17 -13.09 34.56
C GLY A 88 -13.92 -12.09 33.44
N TYR A 89 -13.58 -12.64 32.27
CA TYR A 89 -13.94 -12.17 30.93
C TYR A 89 -14.89 -10.95 30.89
N VAL A 90 -14.39 -9.80 30.39
CA VAL A 90 -15.09 -8.78 29.56
C VAL A 90 -14.25 -7.48 29.46
N SER A 91 -13.36 -7.20 30.42
CA SER A 91 -12.51 -5.98 30.44
C SER A 91 -11.46 -5.93 29.30
N SER A 92 -10.95 -7.07 28.83
CA SER A 92 -9.85 -7.09 27.85
C SER A 92 -10.26 -6.76 26.41
N TYR A 93 -11.52 -6.95 26.03
CA TYR A 93 -11.93 -6.90 24.62
C TYR A 93 -11.92 -5.48 24.03
N LYS A 94 -12.55 -4.53 24.73
CA LYS A 94 -12.66 -3.13 24.28
C LYS A 94 -11.29 -2.44 24.25
N VAL A 95 -10.48 -2.69 25.27
CA VAL A 95 -9.12 -2.13 25.39
C VAL A 95 -8.19 -2.66 24.29
N THR A 96 -8.22 -3.97 24.01
CA THR A 96 -7.42 -4.54 22.90
C THR A 96 -7.91 -4.03 21.54
N GLN A 97 -9.20 -3.66 21.40
CA GLN A 97 -9.73 -3.06 20.18
C GLN A 97 -9.20 -1.63 20.00
N GLU A 98 -9.30 -0.78 21.02
CA GLU A 98 -8.81 0.61 20.98
C GLU A 98 -7.28 0.67 20.71
N GLU A 99 -6.49 -0.23 21.29
CA GLU A 99 -5.04 -0.32 21.05
C GLU A 99 -4.71 -0.79 19.62
N THR A 100 -5.48 -1.75 19.09
CA THR A 100 -5.30 -2.21 17.71
C THR A 100 -5.72 -1.13 16.71
N GLU A 101 -6.78 -0.39 17.02
CA GLU A 101 -7.20 0.78 16.25
C GLU A 101 -6.10 1.84 16.20
N GLN A 102 -5.41 2.11 17.32
CA GLN A 102 -4.27 3.04 17.33
C GLN A 102 -3.14 2.61 16.38
N ILE A 103 -2.77 1.33 16.39
CA ILE A 103 -1.74 0.79 15.48
C ILE A 103 -2.17 0.96 14.01
N VAL A 104 -3.44 0.65 13.71
CA VAL A 104 -4.00 0.80 12.36
C VAL A 104 -4.00 2.27 11.93
N GLN A 105 -4.42 3.19 12.80
CA GLN A 105 -4.42 4.62 12.52
C GLN A 105 -3.01 5.17 12.29
N GLN A 106 -2.02 4.74 13.08
CA GLN A 106 -0.62 5.12 12.85
C GLN A 106 -0.11 4.66 11.49
N ASN A 107 -0.47 3.45 11.06
CA ASN A 107 -0.10 2.94 9.74
C ASN A 107 -0.78 3.72 8.61
N ILE A 108 -2.05 4.10 8.77
CA ILE A 108 -2.77 4.96 7.81
C ILE A 108 -2.07 6.32 7.70
N LEU A 109 -1.71 6.94 8.83
CA LEU A 109 -1.02 8.23 8.84
C LEU A 109 0.34 8.16 8.12
N LYS A 110 1.12 7.10 8.37
CA LYS A 110 2.38 6.85 7.65
C LYS A 110 2.16 6.60 6.15
N GLY A 111 1.11 5.86 5.79
CA GLY A 111 0.72 5.63 4.40
C GLY A 111 0.43 6.95 3.69
N LYS A 112 -0.39 7.81 4.32
CA LYS A 112 -0.70 9.14 3.81
C LYS A 112 0.53 10.05 3.67
N GLU A 113 1.44 10.03 4.64
CA GLU A 113 2.71 10.76 4.53
C GLU A 113 3.53 10.30 3.31
N ILE A 114 3.53 9.00 3.00
CA ILE A 114 4.18 8.45 1.82
C ILE A 114 3.50 8.95 0.54
N GLU A 115 2.16 8.94 0.48
CA GLU A 115 1.40 9.44 -0.66
C GLU A 115 1.68 10.93 -0.92
N ASP A 116 1.59 11.76 0.13
CA ASP A 116 1.83 13.21 0.07
C ASP A 116 3.25 13.55 -0.39
N ASN A 117 4.21 12.63 -0.21
CA ASN A 117 5.63 12.80 -0.54
C ASN A 117 6.13 11.75 -1.55
N LEU A 118 5.25 11.17 -2.36
CA LEU A 118 5.55 9.99 -3.16
C LEU A 118 6.78 10.19 -4.07
N GLU A 119 6.86 11.33 -4.75
CA GLU A 119 7.97 11.64 -5.66
C GLU A 119 9.32 11.65 -4.94
N THR A 120 9.37 12.18 -3.72
CA THR A 120 10.57 12.19 -2.90
C THR A 120 10.89 10.77 -2.45
N LYS A 121 9.89 10.03 -1.98
CA LYS A 121 10.02 8.65 -1.46
C LYS A 121 10.54 7.68 -2.52
N ILE A 122 10.10 7.80 -3.77
CA ILE A 122 10.57 6.93 -4.86
C ILE A 122 12.01 7.25 -5.30
N ARG A 123 12.50 8.46 -5.03
CA ARG A 123 13.86 8.92 -5.36
C ARG A 123 14.89 8.63 -4.26
N GLU A 124 14.47 8.21 -3.07
CA GLU A 124 15.37 7.90 -1.96
C GLU A 124 16.39 6.80 -2.33
N VAL A 125 17.65 7.02 -1.96
CA VAL A 125 18.75 6.06 -2.15
C VAL A 125 19.37 5.73 -0.78
N PRO A 126 19.36 4.45 -0.33
CA PRO A 126 18.80 3.29 -1.02
C PRO A 126 17.26 3.28 -0.99
N PRO A 127 16.60 2.66 -2.00
CA PRO A 127 15.14 2.57 -2.05
C PRO A 127 14.56 1.91 -0.78
N GLN A 128 13.57 2.54 -0.17
CA GLN A 128 12.84 2.04 1.00
C GLN A 128 11.53 1.33 0.63
N TYR A 129 11.39 0.93 -0.63
CA TYR A 129 10.18 0.31 -1.19
C TYR A 129 10.53 -0.81 -2.14
N ARG A 130 9.52 -1.62 -2.47
CA ARG A 130 9.61 -2.66 -3.49
C ARG A 130 8.64 -2.33 -4.62
N VAL A 131 9.08 -2.55 -5.86
CA VAL A 131 8.24 -2.41 -7.06
C VAL A 131 7.81 -3.79 -7.55
N ILE A 132 6.54 -3.90 -7.95
CA ILE A 132 5.98 -5.08 -8.61
C ILE A 132 5.35 -4.60 -9.94
N PRO A 133 6.01 -4.82 -11.09
CA PRO A 133 5.44 -4.47 -12.39
C PRO A 133 4.20 -5.31 -12.68
N PHE A 134 3.13 -4.72 -13.20
CA PHE A 134 1.89 -5.45 -13.49
C PHE A 134 2.06 -6.54 -14.55
N SER A 135 3.04 -6.39 -15.45
CA SER A 135 3.43 -7.41 -16.43
C SER A 135 3.88 -8.73 -15.79
N THR A 136 4.29 -8.72 -14.52
CA THR A 136 4.68 -9.92 -13.76
C THR A 136 3.52 -10.57 -12.99
N VAL A 137 2.36 -9.93 -12.97
CA VAL A 137 1.18 -10.36 -12.22
C VAL A 137 0.29 -11.23 -13.12
N GLU A 138 0.11 -12.48 -12.73
CA GLU A 138 -0.66 -13.48 -13.48
C GLU A 138 -2.13 -13.51 -13.03
N GLN A 139 -2.39 -13.20 -11.77
CA GLN A 139 -3.71 -13.28 -11.16
C GLN A 139 -3.77 -12.39 -9.92
N VAL A 140 -4.91 -11.72 -9.73
CA VAL A 140 -5.22 -10.95 -8.52
C VAL A 140 -6.53 -11.46 -7.93
N GLU A 141 -6.58 -11.63 -6.61
CA GLU A 141 -7.79 -11.99 -5.90
C GLU A 141 -7.99 -11.06 -4.71
N LEU A 142 -9.15 -10.41 -4.66
CA LEU A 142 -9.62 -9.64 -3.51
C LEU A 142 -10.75 -10.42 -2.85
N SER A 143 -10.63 -10.69 -1.56
CA SER A 143 -11.65 -11.39 -0.79
C SER A 143 -12.07 -10.58 0.43
N ASN A 144 -13.38 -10.52 0.71
CA ASN A 144 -13.91 -9.90 1.92
C ASN A 144 -13.78 -10.81 3.16
N GLY A 145 -13.15 -11.97 3.01
CA GLY A 145 -13.10 -12.99 4.04
C GLY A 145 -14.46 -13.64 4.27
N ASN A 146 -14.54 -14.48 5.31
CA ASN A 146 -15.78 -15.11 5.76
C ASN A 146 -15.65 -15.41 7.26
N GLY A 147 -16.61 -16.14 7.84
CA GLY A 147 -16.58 -16.48 9.28
C GLY A 147 -15.32 -17.23 9.75
N VAL A 148 -14.51 -17.78 8.85
CA VAL A 148 -13.28 -18.54 9.15
C VAL A 148 -12.01 -17.97 8.50
N SER A 149 -12.10 -16.88 7.74
CA SER A 149 -10.97 -16.30 7.03
C SER A 149 -11.05 -14.78 6.97
N LEU A 150 -9.90 -14.13 7.13
CA LEU A 150 -9.82 -12.67 7.06
C LEU A 150 -9.91 -12.16 5.61
N PRO A 151 -10.39 -10.91 5.43
CA PRO A 151 -10.23 -10.18 4.19
C PRO A 151 -8.77 -10.19 3.73
N HIS A 152 -8.56 -10.40 2.44
CA HIS A 152 -7.21 -10.51 1.91
C HIS A 152 -7.12 -10.11 0.44
N LEU A 153 -5.93 -9.64 0.08
CA LEU A 153 -5.45 -9.50 -1.29
C LEU A 153 -4.43 -10.60 -1.56
N LEU A 154 -4.61 -11.34 -2.66
CA LEU A 154 -3.66 -12.34 -3.13
C LEU A 154 -3.18 -11.94 -4.53
N LEU A 155 -1.87 -11.75 -4.67
CA LEU A 155 -1.19 -11.52 -5.95
C LEU A 155 -0.41 -12.78 -6.32
N ARG A 156 -0.61 -13.30 -7.54
CA ARG A 156 0.28 -14.29 -8.13
C ARG A 156 1.27 -13.57 -9.04
N VAL A 157 2.53 -13.55 -8.64
CA VAL A 157 3.60 -12.79 -9.28
C VAL A 157 4.72 -13.76 -9.66
N ASN A 158 5.04 -13.89 -10.95
CA ASN A 158 6.05 -14.83 -11.46
C ASN A 158 5.95 -16.23 -10.82
N GLY A 159 4.75 -16.83 -10.84
CA GLY A 159 4.44 -18.11 -10.24
C GLY A 159 4.41 -18.16 -8.70
N LYS A 160 4.80 -17.09 -7.99
CA LYS A 160 4.79 -17.02 -6.52
C LYS A 160 3.54 -16.33 -6.00
N LYS A 161 3.05 -16.78 -4.84
CA LYS A 161 1.89 -16.18 -4.16
C LYS A 161 2.34 -15.17 -3.11
N LEU A 162 1.88 -13.93 -3.23
CA LEU A 162 1.98 -12.90 -2.20
C LEU A 162 0.58 -12.69 -1.62
N LYS A 163 0.40 -13.02 -0.34
CA LYS A 163 -0.88 -12.85 0.37
C LYS A 163 -0.75 -11.72 1.39
N PHE A 164 -1.64 -10.76 1.31
CA PHE A 164 -1.79 -9.67 2.26
C PHE A 164 -3.15 -9.79 2.94
N HIS A 165 -3.19 -9.85 4.25
CA HIS A 165 -4.42 -9.69 5.00
C HIS A 165 -4.74 -8.19 5.08
N LEU A 166 -5.97 -7.82 4.77
CA LEU A 166 -6.41 -6.42 4.75
C LEU A 166 -6.98 -6.11 6.12
N ILE A 167 -6.21 -5.41 6.93
CA ILE A 167 -6.50 -5.22 8.35
C ILE A 167 -7.15 -3.85 8.54
N SER A 168 -8.45 -3.83 8.89
CA SER A 168 -9.04 -2.66 9.57
C SER A 168 -8.95 -2.81 11.10
N CYS A 169 -8.98 -4.03 11.64
CA CYS A 169 -8.79 -4.36 13.06
C CYS A 169 -8.38 -5.84 13.19
N ASN A 170 -7.16 -6.16 13.65
CA ASN A 170 -6.73 -7.56 13.80
C ASN A 170 -7.15 -8.12 15.16
N PHE A 171 -8.44 -8.39 15.36
CA PHE A 171 -8.91 -9.09 16.55
C PHE A 171 -9.20 -10.55 16.22
N ARG A 172 -8.33 -11.46 16.66
CA ARG A 172 -8.56 -12.93 16.69
C ARG A 172 -9.38 -13.49 15.51
N GLY A 173 -9.00 -13.17 14.28
CA GLY A 173 -9.65 -13.73 13.08
C GLY A 173 -11.03 -13.16 12.71
N ARG A 174 -11.42 -11.99 13.22
CA ARG A 174 -12.77 -11.40 13.00
C ARG A 174 -12.78 -9.98 12.40
N GLY A 175 -11.73 -9.58 11.69
CA GLY A 175 -11.77 -8.32 10.93
C GLY A 175 -12.65 -8.47 9.69
N LYS A 176 -13.65 -7.61 9.51
CA LYS A 176 -14.35 -7.41 8.22
C LYS A 176 -13.97 -6.03 7.71
N LEU A 177 -13.70 -5.89 6.41
CA LEU A 177 -13.64 -4.55 5.82
C LEU A 177 -15.06 -3.97 5.79
N SER A 178 -15.18 -2.66 5.98
CA SER A 178 -16.45 -1.99 5.66
C SER A 178 -16.73 -2.16 4.17
N ASP A 179 -18.02 -2.24 3.80
CA ASP A 179 -18.38 -2.44 2.39
C ASP A 179 -17.91 -1.26 1.52
N GLU A 180 -17.79 -0.06 2.12
CA GLU A 180 -17.21 1.13 1.49
C GLU A 180 -15.72 0.95 1.17
N ILE A 181 -14.89 0.57 2.16
CA ILE A 181 -13.45 0.35 1.94
C ILE A 181 -13.23 -0.80 0.95
N PHE A 182 -14.02 -1.87 1.09
CA PHE A 182 -13.94 -3.00 0.15
C PHE A 182 -14.23 -2.55 -1.29
N SER A 183 -15.28 -1.76 -1.48
CA SER A 183 -15.65 -1.22 -2.81
C SER A 183 -14.58 -0.28 -3.37
N GLN A 184 -13.96 0.54 -2.52
CA GLN A 184 -12.83 1.39 -2.91
C GLN A 184 -11.65 0.54 -3.39
N TYR A 185 -11.25 -0.47 -2.62
CA TYR A 185 -10.15 -1.37 -2.99
C TYR A 185 -10.47 -2.17 -4.24
N GLU A 186 -11.70 -2.65 -4.40
CA GLU A 186 -12.15 -3.30 -5.62
C GLU A 186 -12.01 -2.36 -6.82
N GLY A 187 -12.45 -1.11 -6.70
CA GLY A 187 -12.34 -0.09 -7.75
C GLY A 187 -10.88 0.14 -8.17
N THR A 188 -9.98 0.36 -7.21
CA THR A 188 -8.54 0.53 -7.46
C THR A 188 -7.96 -0.69 -8.17
N LEU A 189 -8.22 -1.91 -7.66
CA LEU A 189 -7.68 -3.14 -8.24
C LEU A 189 -8.27 -3.44 -9.63
N ARG A 190 -9.54 -3.08 -9.87
CA ARG A 190 -10.19 -3.27 -11.16
C ARG A 190 -9.59 -2.35 -12.22
N THR A 191 -9.25 -1.11 -11.86
CA THR A 191 -8.52 -0.20 -12.75
C THR A 191 -7.10 -0.69 -13.01
N ALA A 192 -6.39 -1.17 -11.98
CA ALA A 192 -5.00 -1.62 -12.11
C ALA A 192 -4.85 -2.96 -12.87
N PHE A 193 -5.74 -3.92 -12.66
CA PHE A 193 -5.56 -5.31 -13.14
C PHE A 193 -6.65 -5.80 -14.09
N GLY A 194 -7.75 -5.05 -14.27
CA GLY A 194 -8.82 -5.38 -15.21
C GLY A 194 -9.33 -6.82 -15.05
N SER A 195 -9.21 -7.61 -16.12
CA SER A 195 -9.69 -9.00 -16.17
C SER A 195 -8.89 -9.98 -15.30
N LEU A 196 -7.71 -9.59 -14.79
CA LEU A 196 -6.91 -10.44 -13.90
C LEU A 196 -7.47 -10.48 -12.47
N LEU A 197 -8.32 -9.50 -12.10
CA LEU A 197 -8.95 -9.41 -10.80
C LEU A 197 -10.11 -10.40 -10.68
N LYS A 198 -10.08 -11.21 -9.62
CA LYS A 198 -11.22 -12.02 -9.15
C LYS A 198 -11.67 -11.53 -7.78
N VAL A 199 -12.93 -11.16 -7.68
CA VAL A 199 -13.54 -10.75 -6.40
C VAL A 199 -14.26 -11.93 -5.78
N LYS A 200 -14.01 -12.19 -4.50
CA LYS A 200 -14.69 -13.23 -3.71
C LYS A 200 -15.36 -12.63 -2.49
N ASN A 201 -16.65 -12.89 -2.37
CA ASN A 201 -17.46 -12.47 -1.24
C ASN A 201 -17.64 -13.62 -0.24
#